data_AF-A0A3M2J0V9-F1
#
_entry.id   AF-A0A3M2J0V9-F1
#
_cell.length_a   1.000
_cell.length_b   1.000
_cell.length_c   1.000
_cell.angle_alpha   90.00
_cell.angle_beta   90.00
_cell.angle_gamma   90.00
#
_symmetry.space_group_name_H-M   'P 1'
#
loop_
_entity.id
_entity.type
_entity.pdbx_description
1 polymer ?
#
loop_
_entity_poly.entity_id
_entity_poly.type
_entity_poly.pdbx_seq_one_letter_code
_entity_poly.pdbx_strand_id
1 'polypeptide(L)'
;MPQFGRWELIRGECMKPTGMLLIVLAVLFAGISCSKKMSEKEYFDLAYQYMAQGNYQEAEKYFSQVYEEYPNGVLSSKALFMIGYINANHLNNLEKARRYYTEFLEKYPDHELADDARYELDHLGKNVEELDFLMSDQPQETGQEESSGGQQNTVPATN
;
A
#
# COMPACT_ATOMS: atom_id res chain seq x y z
N MET A 1 -88.30 -4.99 -0.91
CA MET A 1 -87.14 -5.35 -0.05
C MET A 1 -86.91 -6.86 -0.19
N PRO A 2 -85.67 -7.42 -0.24
CA PRO A 2 -84.35 -6.93 0.20
C PRO A 2 -83.47 -6.46 -1.00
N GLN A 3 -82.44 -5.59 -0.94
CA GLN A 3 -81.20 -5.45 -0.15
C GLN A 3 -80.16 -6.57 -0.39
N PHE A 4 -78.87 -6.20 -0.50
CA PHE A 4 -77.66 -6.97 -0.86
C PHE A 4 -77.31 -6.93 -2.37
N GLY A 5 -76.12 -6.50 -2.83
CA GLY A 5 -74.90 -6.10 -2.15
C GLY A 5 -74.03 -5.28 -3.11
N ARG A 6 -73.37 -4.26 -2.54
CA ARG A 6 -72.36 -3.43 -3.16
C ARG A 6 -71.07 -4.24 -3.22
N TRP A 7 -70.72 -4.75 -4.40
CA TRP A 7 -69.40 -5.31 -4.66
C TRP A 7 -68.54 -4.19 -5.24
N GLU A 8 -67.74 -3.55 -4.39
CA GLU A 8 -66.62 -2.74 -4.85
C GLU A 8 -65.65 -3.67 -5.58
N LEU A 9 -65.65 -3.57 -6.91
CA LEU A 9 -64.70 -4.26 -7.75
C LEU A 9 -63.31 -3.73 -7.41
N ILE A 10 -62.55 -4.58 -6.71
CA ILE A 10 -61.11 -4.54 -6.62
C ILE A 10 -60.60 -4.26 -8.04
N ARG A 11 -59.94 -3.11 -8.22
CA ARG A 11 -59.23 -2.75 -9.45
C ARG A 11 -58.11 -3.76 -9.67
N GLY A 12 -58.43 -4.88 -10.31
CA GLY A 12 -57.47 -5.73 -10.98
C GLY A 12 -56.98 -4.98 -12.22
N GLU A 13 -55.99 -4.12 -12.05
CA GLU A 13 -55.30 -3.54 -13.20
C GLU A 13 -54.57 -4.68 -13.93
N CYS A 14 -55.08 -5.06 -15.10
CA CYS A 14 -54.40 -5.99 -16.00
C CYS A 14 -53.01 -5.43 -16.31
N MET A 15 -51.99 -6.11 -15.80
CA MET A 15 -50.60 -5.91 -16.17
C MET A 15 -50.50 -5.93 -17.70
N LYS A 16 -50.25 -4.78 -18.31
CA LYS A 16 -50.19 -4.63 -19.78
C LYS A 16 -49.03 -5.50 -20.30
N PRO A 17 -49.14 -6.09 -21.51
CA PRO A 17 -48.10 -6.98 -22.07
C PRO A 17 -46.72 -6.31 -22.17
N THR A 18 -46.68 -4.98 -22.25
CA THR A 18 -45.45 -4.18 -22.14
C THR A 18 -44.77 -4.27 -20.78
N GLY A 19 -45.52 -4.39 -19.68
CA GLY A 19 -44.96 -4.55 -18.33
C GLY A 19 -44.31 -5.92 -18.14
N MET A 20 -44.88 -6.99 -18.72
CA MET A 20 -44.25 -8.32 -18.69
C MET A 20 -42.97 -8.37 -19.52
N LEU A 21 -42.93 -7.70 -20.69
CA LEU A 21 -41.73 -7.61 -21.52
C LEU A 21 -40.56 -6.93 -20.79
N LEU A 22 -40.83 -5.86 -20.04
CA LEU A 22 -39.81 -5.14 -19.27
C LEU A 22 -39.23 -5.97 -18.12
N ILE A 23 -40.05 -6.80 -17.46
CA ILE A 23 -39.60 -7.69 -16.39
C ILE A 23 -38.70 -8.80 -16.95
N VAL A 24 -39.04 -9.37 -18.10
CA VAL A 24 -38.20 -10.39 -18.77
C VAL A 24 -36.86 -9.79 -19.23
N LEU A 25 -36.87 -8.57 -19.77
CA LEU A 25 -35.64 -7.86 -20.12
C LEU A 25 -34.78 -7.57 -18.89
N ALA A 26 -35.37 -7.11 -17.79
CA ALA A 26 -34.64 -6.87 -16.54
C ALA A 26 -34.00 -8.14 -15.97
N VAL A 27 -34.66 -9.29 -16.07
CA VAL A 27 -34.12 -10.60 -15.62
C VAL A 27 -32.99 -11.08 -16.56
N LEU A 28 -33.07 -10.81 -17.86
CA LEU A 28 -31.99 -11.12 -18.81
C LEU A 28 -30.74 -10.25 -18.59
N PHE A 29 -30.90 -9.00 -18.14
CA PHE A 29 -29.78 -8.12 -17.78
C PHE A 29 -29.19 -8.41 -16.39
N ALA A 30 -29.96 -8.94 -15.45
CA ALA A 30 -29.50 -9.25 -14.08
C ALA A 30 -28.68 -10.56 -13.96
N GLY A 31 -28.62 -11.38 -15.02
CA GLY A 31 -28.02 -12.72 -14.98
C GLY A 31 -26.55 -12.83 -15.40
N ILE A 32 -25.87 -11.74 -15.78
CA ILE A 32 -24.53 -11.81 -16.40
C ILE A 32 -23.51 -11.02 -15.58
N SER A 33 -23.04 -11.58 -14.47
CA SER A 33 -21.67 -11.35 -14.00
C SER A 33 -21.29 -12.43 -13.00
N CYS A 34 -21.09 -13.65 -13.52
CA CYS A 34 -20.26 -14.62 -12.83
C CYS A 34 -18.83 -14.44 -13.35
N SER A 35 -18.10 -13.45 -12.81
CA SER A 35 -16.66 -13.31 -13.07
C SER A 35 -15.95 -14.46 -12.39
N LYS A 36 -15.33 -15.35 -13.16
CA LYS A 36 -14.50 -16.44 -12.60
C LYS A 36 -13.40 -15.83 -11.74
N LYS A 37 -13.44 -16.09 -10.44
CA LYS A 37 -12.39 -15.69 -9.48
C LYS A 37 -11.08 -16.40 -9.85
N MET A 38 -9.99 -15.64 -9.99
CA MET A 38 -8.65 -16.19 -10.21
C MET A 38 -8.15 -16.84 -8.92
N SER A 39 -7.31 -17.86 -9.03
CA SER A 39 -6.70 -18.52 -7.87
C SER A 39 -5.69 -17.62 -7.14
N GLU A 40 -5.42 -17.95 -5.88
CA GLU A 40 -4.43 -17.27 -5.05
C GLU A 40 -3.07 -17.16 -5.74
N LYS A 41 -2.59 -18.28 -6.29
CA LYS A 41 -1.31 -18.34 -7.00
C LYS A 41 -1.32 -17.49 -8.27
N GLU A 42 -2.41 -17.48 -9.04
CA GLU A 42 -2.51 -16.68 -10.26
C GLU A 42 -2.43 -15.17 -9.95
N TYR A 43 -3.12 -14.71 -8.90
CA TYR A 43 -3.01 -13.32 -8.46
C TYR A 43 -1.58 -12.98 -8.02
N PHE A 44 -0.96 -13.87 -7.25
CA PHE A 44 0.40 -13.67 -6.73
C PHE A 44 1.45 -13.65 -7.85
N ASP A 45 1.38 -14.60 -8.80
CA ASP A 45 2.27 -14.64 -9.96
C ASP A 45 2.15 -13.36 -10.80
N LEU A 46 0.92 -12.86 -11.01
CA LEU A 46 0.67 -11.65 -11.77
C LEU A 46 1.22 -10.40 -11.06
N ALA A 47 1.09 -10.33 -9.74
CA ALA A 47 1.70 -9.27 -8.94
C ALA A 47 3.23 -9.21 -9.14
N TYR A 48 3.91 -10.37 -9.09
CA TYR A 48 5.35 -10.47 -9.37
C TYR A 48 5.71 -10.08 -10.80
N GLN A 49 4.89 -10.42 -11.79
CA GLN A 49 5.11 -9.99 -13.17
C GLN A 49 5.07 -8.46 -13.29
N TYR A 50 4.09 -7.80 -12.66
CA TYR A 50 4.01 -6.35 -12.65
C TYR A 50 5.19 -5.70 -11.90
N MET A 51 5.64 -6.30 -10.79
CA MET A 51 6.87 -5.85 -10.11
C MET A 51 8.08 -5.93 -11.04
N ALA A 52 8.25 -7.05 -11.76
CA ALA A 52 9.36 -7.25 -12.68
C ALA A 52 9.35 -6.24 -13.85
N GLN A 53 8.17 -5.72 -14.20
CA GLN A 53 8.00 -4.66 -15.20
C GLN A 53 8.16 -3.24 -14.62
N GLY A 54 8.38 -3.10 -13.31
CA GLY A 54 8.42 -1.80 -12.63
C GLY A 54 7.05 -1.13 -12.47
N ASN A 55 5.95 -1.84 -12.73
CA ASN A 55 4.60 -1.32 -12.54
C ASN A 55 4.13 -1.65 -11.12
N TYR A 56 4.63 -0.87 -10.18
CA TYR A 56 4.48 -1.12 -8.75
C TYR A 56 3.04 -0.90 -8.23
N GLN A 57 2.28 0.00 -8.85
CA GLN A 57 0.88 0.23 -8.48
C GLN A 57 0.00 -0.98 -8.84
N GLU A 58 0.19 -1.57 -10.03
CA GLU A 58 -0.55 -2.79 -10.39
C GLU A 58 -0.07 -3.98 -9.55
N ALA A 59 1.23 -4.09 -9.29
CA ALA A 59 1.76 -5.13 -8.40
C ALA A 59 1.10 -5.07 -7.01
N GLU A 60 1.05 -3.89 -6.39
CA GLU A 60 0.36 -3.68 -5.12
C GLU A 60 -1.10 -4.11 -5.18
N LYS A 61 -1.82 -3.71 -6.24
CA LYS A 61 -3.22 -4.06 -6.43
C LYS A 61 -3.42 -5.58 -6.47
N TYR A 62 -2.57 -6.30 -7.21
CA TYR A 62 -2.68 -7.75 -7.30
C TYR A 62 -2.28 -8.47 -6.01
N PHE A 63 -1.27 -8.00 -5.27
CA PHE A 63 -1.01 -8.52 -3.92
C PHE A 63 -2.16 -8.24 -2.95
N SER A 64 -2.79 -7.06 -3.04
CA SER A 64 -3.98 -6.73 -2.24
C SER A 64 -5.12 -7.70 -2.53
N GLN A 65 -5.32 -8.07 -3.81
CA GLN A 65 -6.31 -9.07 -4.19
C GLN A 65 -5.99 -10.45 -3.61
N VAL A 66 -4.72 -10.88 -3.55
CA VAL A 66 -4.34 -12.13 -2.85
C VAL A 66 -4.86 -12.09 -1.40
N TYR A 67 -4.57 -10.99 -0.70
CA TYR A 67 -4.91 -10.84 0.72
C TYR A 67 -6.42 -10.72 0.98
N GLU A 68 -7.14 -9.96 0.15
CA GLU A 68 -8.58 -9.72 0.27
C GLU A 68 -9.39 -10.98 -0.09
N GLU A 69 -8.99 -11.66 -1.16
CA GLU A 69 -9.74 -12.80 -1.70
C GLU A 69 -9.37 -14.13 -1.03
N TYR A 70 -8.17 -14.21 -0.44
CA TYR A 70 -7.62 -15.39 0.21
C TYR A 70 -7.00 -15.04 1.57
N PRO A 71 -7.76 -14.49 2.53
CA PRO A 71 -7.20 -14.00 3.81
C PRO A 71 -6.46 -15.07 4.62
N ASN A 72 -6.84 -16.35 4.48
CA ASN A 72 -6.21 -17.51 5.12
C ASN A 72 -5.39 -18.35 4.14
N GLY A 73 -5.09 -17.82 2.96
CA GLY A 73 -4.31 -18.49 1.93
C GLY A 73 -2.83 -18.58 2.31
N VAL A 74 -2.12 -19.51 1.68
CA VAL A 74 -0.71 -19.80 1.99
C VAL A 74 0.24 -18.69 1.52
N LEU A 75 -0.20 -17.85 0.60
CA LEU A 75 0.51 -16.68 0.07
C LEU A 75 -0.01 -15.36 0.66
N SER A 76 -1.09 -15.39 1.43
CA SER A 76 -1.72 -14.21 2.03
C SER A 76 -0.76 -13.39 2.89
N SER A 77 -0.04 -14.04 3.81
CA SER A 77 0.97 -13.40 4.66
C SER A 77 2.07 -12.77 3.83
N LYS A 78 2.61 -13.52 2.86
CA LYS A 78 3.66 -13.03 1.96
C LYS A 78 3.18 -11.86 1.11
N ALA A 79 1.95 -11.91 0.60
CA ALA A 79 1.37 -10.80 -0.16
C ALA A 79 1.26 -9.53 0.69
N LEU A 80 0.83 -9.65 1.96
CA LEU A 80 0.76 -8.53 2.89
C LEU A 80 2.15 -7.88 3.13
N PHE A 81 3.18 -8.69 3.32
CA PHE A 81 4.56 -8.23 3.40
C PHE A 81 5.00 -7.50 2.11
N MET A 82 4.71 -8.09 0.94
CA MET A 82 5.09 -7.51 -0.36
C MET A 82 4.41 -6.17 -0.64
N ILE A 83 3.19 -5.94 -0.15
CA ILE A 83 2.54 -4.63 -0.23
C ILE A 83 3.34 -3.60 0.56
N GLY A 84 3.76 -3.95 1.79
CA GLY A 84 4.65 -3.10 2.60
C GLY A 84 5.95 -2.75 1.86
N TYR A 85 6.62 -3.77 1.33
CA TYR A 85 7.86 -3.65 0.57
C TYR A 85 7.75 -2.72 -0.64
N ILE A 86 6.71 -2.89 -1.45
CA ILE A 86 6.51 -2.05 -2.64
C ILE A 86 6.28 -0.59 -2.25
N ASN A 87 5.49 -0.35 -1.19
CA ASN A 87 5.22 1.00 -0.74
C ASN A 87 6.47 1.69 -0.19
N ALA A 88 7.30 0.96 0.56
CA ALA A 88 8.55 1.49 1.11
C ALA A 88 9.57 1.80 0.01
N ASN A 89 9.81 0.84 -0.89
CA ASN A 89 10.98 0.84 -1.75
C ASN A 89 10.73 1.38 -3.16
N HIS A 90 9.47 1.45 -3.61
CA HIS A 90 9.15 1.78 -5.00
C HIS A 90 8.13 2.90 -5.16
N LEU A 91 7.10 2.96 -4.30
CA LEU A 91 6.07 4.01 -4.37
C LEU A 91 6.35 5.20 -3.44
N ASN A 92 7.37 5.11 -2.58
CA ASN A 92 7.72 6.11 -1.57
C ASN A 92 6.51 6.50 -0.67
N ASN A 93 5.64 5.54 -0.38
CA ASN A 93 4.48 5.72 0.48
C ASN A 93 4.75 5.09 1.84
N LEU A 94 5.60 5.76 2.63
CA LEU A 94 6.09 5.26 3.90
C LEU A 94 4.95 5.01 4.91
N GLU A 95 3.91 5.85 4.91
CA GLU A 95 2.74 5.64 5.77
C GLU A 95 2.04 4.32 5.46
N LYS A 96 1.85 4.02 4.17
CA LYS A 96 1.22 2.77 3.74
C LYS A 96 2.12 1.57 4.03
N ALA A 97 3.43 1.70 3.80
CA ALA A 97 4.40 0.66 4.15
C ALA A 97 4.38 0.33 5.64
N ARG A 98 4.45 1.36 6.50
CA ARG A 98 4.37 1.24 7.96
C ARG A 98 3.13 0.46 8.37
N ARG A 99 1.96 0.87 7.85
CA ARG A 99 0.68 0.21 8.15
C ARG A 99 0.71 -1.28 7.83
N TYR A 100 1.16 -1.66 6.63
CA TYR A 100 1.14 -3.07 6.21
C TYR A 100 2.18 -3.93 6.92
N TYR A 101 3.37 -3.39 7.22
CA TYR A 101 4.34 -4.12 8.06
C TYR A 101 3.85 -4.29 9.49
N THR A 102 3.22 -3.27 10.10
CA THR A 102 2.58 -3.41 11.40
C THR A 102 1.49 -4.48 11.38
N GLU A 103 0.59 -4.44 10.39
CA GLU A 103 -0.49 -5.43 10.26
C GLU A 103 0.07 -6.86 10.06
N PHE A 104 1.14 -7.00 9.28
CA PHE A 104 1.83 -8.27 9.09
C PHE A 104 2.36 -8.83 10.42
N LEU A 105 3.03 -7.99 11.22
CA LEU A 105 3.58 -8.41 12.51
C LEU A 105 2.50 -8.72 13.56
N GLU A 106 1.36 -8.02 13.51
CA GLU A 106 0.22 -8.31 14.38
C GLU A 106 -0.45 -9.64 14.03
N LYS A 107 -0.59 -9.97 12.74
CA LYS A 107 -1.29 -11.18 12.29
C LYS A 107 -0.40 -12.41 12.19
N TYR A 108 0.87 -12.22 11.86
CA TYR A 108 1.82 -13.30 11.58
C TYR A 108 3.14 -13.12 12.37
N PRO A 109 3.09 -13.01 13.72
CA PRO A 109 4.26 -12.69 14.54
C PRO A 109 5.38 -13.74 14.45
N ASP A 110 5.03 -15.01 14.18
CA ASP A 110 5.97 -16.15 14.09
C ASP A 110 6.32 -16.53 12.65
N HIS A 111 5.95 -15.71 11.65
CA HIS A 111 6.27 -15.99 10.25
C HIS A 111 7.76 -15.84 9.96
N GLU A 112 8.27 -16.58 8.97
CA GLU A 112 9.68 -16.50 8.53
C GLU A 112 10.14 -15.09 8.08
N LEU A 113 9.20 -14.16 7.82
CA LEU A 113 9.48 -12.78 7.40
C LEU A 113 9.22 -11.77 8.52
N ALA A 114 8.91 -12.22 9.74
CA ALA A 114 8.61 -11.31 10.85
C ALA A 114 9.85 -10.52 11.30
N ASP A 115 11.04 -11.14 11.28
CA ASP A 115 12.29 -10.42 11.52
C ASP A 115 12.54 -9.36 10.44
N ASP A 116 12.32 -9.71 9.16
CA ASP A 116 12.48 -8.78 8.04
C ASP A 116 11.49 -7.62 8.12
N ALA A 117 10.22 -7.88 8.46
CA ALA A 117 9.21 -6.83 8.57
C ALA A 117 9.53 -5.84 9.71
N ARG A 118 10.07 -6.34 10.84
CA ARG A 118 10.56 -5.49 11.93
C ARG A 118 11.73 -4.64 11.47
N TYR A 119 12.70 -5.25 10.78
CA TYR A 119 13.84 -4.52 10.24
C TYR A 119 13.41 -3.41 9.29
N GLU A 120 12.54 -3.72 8.33
CA GLU A 120 12.00 -2.75 7.37
C GLU A 120 11.27 -1.59 8.07
N LEU A 121 10.46 -1.89 9.10
CA LEU A 121 9.73 -0.89 9.88
C LEU A 121 10.65 0.05 10.66
N ASP A 122 11.70 -0.50 11.27
CA ASP A 122 12.69 0.24 12.05
C ASP A 122 13.57 1.14 11.19
N HIS A 123 13.78 0.78 9.92
CA HIS A 123 14.62 1.54 8.98
C HIS A 123 13.82 2.33 7.94
N LEU A 124 12.49 2.32 8.06
CA LEU A 124 11.60 2.91 7.08
C LEU A 124 11.87 4.40 6.88
N GLY A 125 12.15 4.79 5.63
CA GLY A 125 12.39 6.17 5.24
C GLY A 125 13.76 6.73 5.64
N LYS A 126 14.62 5.94 6.29
CA LYS A 126 16.01 6.35 6.58
C LYS A 126 16.80 6.29 5.28
N ASN A 127 17.40 7.41 4.87
CA ASN A 127 18.35 7.39 3.75
C ASN A 127 19.73 6.90 4.26
N VAL A 128 20.58 6.48 3.32
CA VAL A 128 21.94 6.04 3.65
C VAL A 128 22.78 7.19 4.21
N GLU A 129 22.44 8.45 3.89
CA GLU A 129 23.15 9.63 4.40
C GLU A 129 22.83 9.98 5.87
N GLU A 130 21.70 9.55 6.44
CA GLU A 130 21.35 9.75 7.86
C GLU A 130 22.03 8.71 8.76
N LEU A 131 22.79 7.76 8.18
CA LEU A 131 23.72 6.93 8.94
C LEU A 131 24.87 7.81 9.46
N ASP A 132 24.66 8.38 10.66
CA ASP A 132 25.63 9.14 11.48
C ASP A 132 27.05 8.52 11.49
N PHE A 133 27.11 7.19 11.34
CA PHE A 133 28.33 6.42 11.18
C PHE A 133 29.23 6.87 10.01
N LEU A 134 28.67 7.19 8.83
CA LEU A 134 29.46 7.52 7.62
C LEU A 134 30.00 8.95 7.61
N MET A 135 29.50 9.83 8.48
CA MET A 135 29.96 11.23 8.58
C MET A 135 30.93 11.46 9.75
N SER A 136 31.04 10.50 10.67
CA SER A 136 31.86 10.65 11.89
C SER A 136 33.39 10.63 11.68
N ASP A 137 33.88 10.22 10.51
CA ASP A 137 35.32 10.07 10.21
C ASP A 137 35.89 11.06 9.17
N GLN A 138 35.16 12.10 8.75
CA GLN A 138 35.73 13.14 7.87
C GLN A 138 36.66 14.07 8.69
N PRO A 139 37.99 14.09 8.46
CA PRO A 139 38.87 15.05 9.13
C PRO A 139 38.54 16.46 8.64
N GLN A 140 38.30 17.39 9.55
CA GLN A 140 38.15 18.80 9.19
C GLN A 140 39.49 19.33 8.67
N GLU A 141 39.56 19.67 7.38
CA GLU A 141 40.68 20.45 6.85
C GLU A 141 40.66 21.85 7.47
N THR A 142 41.64 22.12 8.33
CA THR A 142 41.89 23.42 8.93
C THR A 142 42.58 24.34 7.92
N GLY A 143 41.77 25.00 7.09
CA GLY A 143 42.19 26.11 6.22
C GLY A 143 42.25 27.45 6.98
N GLN A 144 43.32 28.19 6.73
CA GLN A 144 43.80 29.40 7.42
C GLN A 144 42.94 30.65 7.16
N GLU A 145 42.84 31.56 8.15
CA GLU A 145 42.82 33.02 7.92
C GLU A 145 43.63 33.78 8.99
N GLU A 146 44.49 34.67 8.51
CA GLU A 146 45.41 35.57 9.22
C GLU A 146 44.68 36.74 9.92
N SER A 147 45.32 37.40 10.90
CA SER A 147 45.71 38.82 10.78
C SER A 147 46.07 39.52 12.11
N SER A 148 47.26 40.12 12.10
CA SER A 148 47.63 41.43 12.68
C SER A 148 47.67 41.64 14.20
N GLY A 149 48.90 41.79 14.72
CA GLY A 149 49.22 42.58 15.91
C GLY A 149 50.68 43.07 15.86
N GLY A 150 50.88 44.37 15.65
CA GLY A 150 52.17 44.98 15.33
C GLY A 150 53.15 45.24 16.47
N GLN A 151 54.42 45.40 16.05
CA GLN A 151 55.52 46.24 16.55
C GLN A 151 55.87 46.23 18.05
N GLN A 152 57.14 45.92 18.31
CA GLN A 152 58.03 46.84 19.04
C GLN A 152 59.50 46.57 18.70
N ASN A 153 60.10 47.54 17.99
CA ASN A 153 61.55 47.73 17.93
C ASN A 153 62.04 48.20 19.30
N THR A 154 63.10 47.60 19.84
CA THR A 154 64.21 48.36 20.46
C THR A 154 65.49 47.49 20.45
N VAL A 155 66.52 48.02 19.80
CA VAL A 155 67.92 47.64 20.03
C VAL A 155 68.39 48.42 21.26
N PRO A 156 69.24 47.83 22.11
CA PRO A 156 70.46 48.55 22.44
C PRO A 156 71.71 47.68 22.34
N ALA A 157 72.79 48.38 22.04
CA ALA A 157 74.12 47.89 21.75
C ALA A 157 74.97 47.64 23.02
N THR A 158 76.15 47.05 22.79
CA THR A 158 77.39 47.03 23.60
C THR A 158 77.34 46.15 24.87
N ASN A 159 78.32 45.28 25.13
CA ASN A 159 79.78 45.40 25.04
C ASN A 159 80.46 44.09 24.62
#